data_AF-A0A3D3ERJ1-F1
#
_entry.id   AF-A0A3D3ERJ1-F1
#
_cell.length_a   1.000
_cell.length_b   1.000
_cell.length_c   1.000
_cell.angle_alpha   90.00
_cell.angle_beta   90.00
_cell.angle_gamma   90.00
#
_symmetry.space_group_name_H-M   'P 1'
#
loop_
_entity.id
_entity.type
_entity.pdbx_description
1 polymer ?
#
loop_
_entity_poly.entity_id
_entity_poly.type
_entity_poly.pdbx_seq_one_letter_code
_entity_poly.pdbx_strand_id
1 'polypeptide(L)'
;GGSIYFSSFLNEKYHAILNINLDCIGNKDNDILLLQYNDSKASKSLGNIISEALQKADIKSQLIKSGEYISDHQSFHDALCISTIKDVATSNIHTVDDTQEMIDMEYLETVGYQLGECIFNRIGDLEFSTEDNSRDQAGSNQANSKIVMAKDLTVKEFEEAYHCKLDFIDSDSIIIHVASSNRSILSEQPNEKQITDQKDMTLWDVRSLSFMLKSLDSIHFATYDKSNSYEVMAYEADAKQNGFAKENLTYLLRDGEADYYITNEESNSNRVICMIAENDFFLVHVTVSLQVSSDASLEDYKKYFQDNINTEYINGMVKLLLDEGGKQDE
;
A
#
# COMPACT_ATOMS: atom_id res chain seq x y z
N GLY A 1 1.58 -2.17 -4.74
CA GLY A 1 1.23 -1.66 -3.40
C GLY A 1 -0.25 -1.74 -3.15
N GLY A 2 -1.06 -0.92 -3.84
CA GLY A 2 -2.51 -0.84 -3.63
C GLY A 2 -3.26 -2.17 -3.73
N SER A 3 -2.96 -3.01 -4.74
CA SER A 3 -3.62 -4.30 -4.93
C SER A 3 -3.41 -5.31 -3.80
N ILE A 4 -2.27 -5.25 -3.10
CA ILE A 4 -1.96 -6.12 -1.95
C ILE A 4 -2.91 -5.79 -0.79
N TYR A 5 -3.05 -4.51 -0.46
CA TYR A 5 -3.97 -4.05 0.58
C TYR A 5 -5.43 -4.36 0.21
N PHE A 6 -5.81 -4.10 -1.05
CA PHE A 6 -7.16 -4.36 -1.52
C PHE A 6 -7.51 -5.85 -1.46
N SER A 7 -6.59 -6.73 -1.87
CA SER A 7 -6.76 -8.18 -1.74
C SER A 7 -6.95 -8.59 -0.28
N SER A 8 -6.15 -8.04 0.64
CA SER A 8 -6.28 -8.34 2.07
C SER A 8 -7.65 -7.95 2.62
N PHE A 9 -8.12 -6.73 2.32
CA PHE A 9 -9.44 -6.24 2.69
C PHE A 9 -10.58 -7.11 2.14
N LEU A 10 -10.49 -7.55 0.89
CA LEU A 10 -11.51 -8.40 0.31
C LEU A 10 -11.53 -9.78 0.96
N ASN A 11 -10.35 -10.36 1.27
CA ASN A 11 -10.26 -11.67 1.92
C ASN A 11 -10.87 -11.69 3.33
N GLU A 12 -10.97 -10.56 4.00
CA GLU A 12 -11.67 -10.43 5.29
C GLU A 12 -13.20 -10.46 5.14
N LYS A 13 -13.72 -10.07 3.98
CA LYS A 13 -15.16 -9.90 3.73
C LYS A 13 -15.78 -11.02 2.92
N TYR A 14 -15.01 -11.63 2.03
CA TYR A 14 -15.48 -12.57 1.05
C TYR A 14 -14.75 -13.90 1.20
N HIS A 15 -15.52 -14.98 1.22
CA HIS A 15 -14.97 -16.35 1.34
C HIS A 15 -14.15 -16.77 0.12
N ALA A 16 -14.46 -16.23 -1.05
CA ALA A 16 -13.75 -16.52 -2.29
C ALA A 16 -13.74 -15.26 -3.17
N ILE A 17 -12.61 -15.02 -3.83
CA ILE A 17 -12.40 -13.88 -4.72
C ILE A 17 -11.75 -14.42 -5.99
N LEU A 18 -12.33 -14.11 -7.13
CA LEU A 18 -11.74 -14.35 -8.43
C LEU A 18 -11.44 -13.00 -9.09
N ASN A 19 -10.16 -12.69 -9.29
CA ASN A 19 -9.73 -11.41 -9.84
C ASN A 19 -9.45 -11.52 -11.35
N ILE A 20 -10.00 -10.59 -12.14
CA ILE A 20 -9.60 -10.37 -13.53
C ILE A 20 -8.99 -8.98 -13.60
N ASN A 21 -7.69 -8.92 -13.80
CA ASN A 21 -6.92 -7.70 -13.96
C ASN A 21 -6.75 -7.39 -15.45
N LEU A 22 -7.16 -6.21 -15.87
CA LEU A 22 -6.96 -5.71 -17.23
C LEU A 22 -5.85 -4.66 -17.19
N ASP A 23 -4.74 -4.92 -17.87
CA ASP A 23 -3.57 -4.05 -17.78
C ASP A 23 -2.84 -3.96 -19.13
N CYS A 24 -2.63 -2.74 -19.63
CA CYS A 24 -2.02 -2.44 -20.93
C CYS A 24 -2.67 -3.26 -22.07
N ILE A 25 -3.97 -3.07 -22.26
CA ILE A 25 -4.77 -3.70 -23.33
C ILE A 25 -5.03 -2.66 -24.43
N GLY A 26 -4.87 -3.08 -25.69
CA GLY A 26 -5.28 -2.29 -26.85
C GLY A 26 -4.13 -1.58 -27.55
N ASN A 27 -2.87 -1.92 -27.25
CA ASN A 27 -1.74 -1.34 -27.97
C ASN A 27 -1.79 -1.75 -29.45
N LYS A 28 -1.62 -0.77 -30.34
CA LYS A 28 -1.46 -0.97 -31.77
C LYS A 28 -0.30 -1.93 -32.02
N ASP A 29 -0.41 -2.67 -33.11
CA ASP A 29 0.58 -3.67 -33.57
C ASP A 29 0.69 -4.94 -32.71
N ASN A 30 -0.07 -5.07 -31.61
CA ASN A 30 -0.20 -6.31 -30.85
C ASN A 30 -1.60 -6.90 -31.05
N ASP A 31 -1.69 -8.01 -31.78
CA ASP A 31 -2.96 -8.65 -32.13
C ASP A 31 -3.30 -9.86 -31.25
N ILE A 32 -2.49 -10.17 -30.24
CA ILE A 32 -2.67 -11.32 -29.34
C ILE A 32 -2.89 -10.83 -27.90
N LEU A 33 -4.02 -11.25 -27.30
CA LEU A 33 -4.25 -11.11 -25.87
C LEU A 33 -3.49 -12.19 -25.09
N LEU A 34 -2.70 -11.77 -24.13
CA LEU A 34 -1.97 -12.63 -23.22
C LEU A 34 -2.80 -12.80 -21.94
N LEU A 35 -3.15 -14.04 -21.64
CA LEU A 35 -3.95 -14.44 -20.49
C LEU A 35 -3.04 -15.14 -19.48
N GLN A 36 -2.47 -14.36 -18.58
CA GLN A 36 -1.57 -14.84 -17.55
C GLN A 36 -2.32 -15.19 -16.28
N TYR A 37 -2.31 -16.46 -15.88
CA TYR A 37 -3.08 -16.94 -14.74
C TYR A 37 -2.16 -17.36 -13.57
N ASN A 38 -2.61 -17.14 -12.34
CA ASN A 38 -1.92 -17.58 -11.13
C ASN A 38 -2.02 -19.10 -10.96
N ASP A 39 -1.13 -19.71 -10.17
CA ASP A 39 -1.04 -21.18 -10.04
C ASP A 39 -2.15 -21.77 -9.16
N SER A 40 -3.41 -21.58 -9.57
CA SER A 40 -4.59 -22.18 -8.97
C SER A 40 -5.50 -22.82 -10.03
N LYS A 41 -6.30 -23.80 -9.62
CA LYS A 41 -7.26 -24.47 -10.51
C LYS A 41 -8.31 -23.49 -11.05
N ALA A 42 -8.81 -22.59 -10.20
CA ALA A 42 -9.82 -21.60 -10.57
C ALA A 42 -9.25 -20.59 -11.58
N SER A 43 -8.04 -20.08 -11.35
CA SER A 43 -7.33 -19.19 -12.29
C SER A 43 -7.17 -19.81 -13.66
N LYS A 44 -6.72 -21.07 -13.71
CA LYS A 44 -6.55 -21.81 -14.97
C LYS A 44 -7.88 -22.06 -15.68
N SER A 45 -8.92 -22.44 -14.92
CA SER A 45 -10.26 -22.66 -15.46
C SER A 45 -10.83 -21.38 -16.08
N LEU A 46 -10.72 -20.26 -15.37
CA LEU A 46 -11.11 -18.94 -15.85
C LEU A 46 -10.36 -18.55 -17.13
N GLY A 47 -9.03 -18.74 -17.14
CA GLY A 47 -8.21 -18.50 -18.32
C GLY A 47 -8.68 -19.30 -19.53
N ASN A 48 -8.97 -20.59 -19.37
CA ASN A 48 -9.50 -21.43 -20.46
C ASN A 48 -10.86 -20.92 -20.94
N ILE A 49 -11.78 -20.60 -20.02
CA ILE A 49 -13.13 -20.10 -20.34
C ILE A 49 -13.07 -18.82 -21.18
N ILE A 50 -12.22 -17.88 -20.77
CA ILE A 50 -12.05 -16.60 -21.47
C ILE A 50 -11.34 -16.81 -22.80
N SER A 51 -10.27 -17.62 -22.85
CA SER A 51 -9.54 -17.91 -24.10
C SER A 51 -10.45 -18.55 -25.15
N GLU A 52 -11.28 -19.52 -24.75
CA GLU A 52 -12.28 -20.14 -25.64
C GLU A 52 -13.29 -19.12 -26.17
N ALA A 53 -13.77 -18.19 -25.34
CA ALA A 53 -14.73 -17.17 -25.74
C ALA A 53 -14.10 -16.18 -26.74
N LEU A 54 -12.89 -15.70 -26.45
CA LEU A 54 -12.12 -14.83 -27.34
C LEU A 54 -11.85 -15.50 -28.69
N GLN A 55 -11.44 -16.76 -28.70
CA GLN A 55 -11.20 -17.51 -29.93
C GLN A 55 -12.47 -17.70 -30.78
N LYS A 56 -13.64 -17.90 -30.15
CA LYS A 56 -14.93 -17.95 -30.86
C LYS A 56 -15.31 -16.63 -31.52
N ALA A 57 -14.82 -15.52 -30.98
CA ALA A 57 -14.98 -14.18 -31.52
C ALA A 57 -13.85 -13.77 -32.50
N ASP A 58 -13.01 -14.72 -32.92
CA ASP A 58 -11.84 -14.50 -33.80
C ASP A 58 -10.78 -13.55 -33.20
N ILE A 59 -10.75 -13.43 -31.87
CA ILE A 59 -9.71 -12.70 -31.14
C ILE A 59 -8.61 -13.68 -30.74
N LYS A 60 -7.39 -13.43 -31.21
CA LYS A 60 -6.24 -14.27 -30.85
C LYS A 60 -5.93 -14.11 -29.37
N SER A 61 -5.78 -15.23 -28.69
CA SER A 61 -5.40 -15.26 -27.27
C SER A 61 -4.37 -16.34 -27.00
N GLN A 62 -3.49 -16.10 -26.03
CA GLN A 62 -2.48 -17.04 -25.57
C GLN A 62 -2.57 -17.17 -24.05
N LEU A 63 -2.75 -18.40 -23.57
CA LEU A 63 -2.67 -18.71 -22.13
C LEU A 63 -1.23 -18.88 -21.69
N ILE A 64 -0.86 -18.21 -20.60
CA ILE A 64 0.48 -18.22 -20.04
C ILE A 64 0.41 -18.64 -18.57
N LYS A 65 1.07 -19.76 -18.24
CA LYS A 65 1.29 -20.14 -16.84
C LYS A 65 2.52 -19.39 -16.33
N SER A 66 2.32 -18.36 -15.51
CA SER A 66 3.40 -17.50 -14.98
C SER A 66 4.26 -16.85 -16.08
N GLY A 67 3.96 -15.59 -16.40
CA GLY A 67 4.67 -14.81 -17.40
C GLY A 67 5.60 -13.76 -16.79
N GLU A 68 6.45 -13.17 -17.62
CA GLU A 68 7.37 -12.09 -17.22
C GLU A 68 6.61 -10.79 -16.92
N TYR A 69 5.39 -10.64 -17.45
CA TYR A 69 4.52 -9.51 -17.17
C TYR A 69 3.84 -9.67 -15.81
N ILE A 70 4.31 -8.90 -14.83
CA ILE A 70 3.78 -8.91 -13.46
C ILE A 70 2.91 -7.67 -13.26
N SER A 71 1.70 -7.88 -12.74
CA SER A 71 0.74 -6.83 -12.45
C SER A 71 -0.06 -7.20 -11.18
N ASP A 72 -1.11 -6.43 -10.89
CA ASP A 72 -1.88 -6.50 -9.64
C ASP A 72 -2.57 -7.84 -9.37
N HIS A 73 -2.78 -8.66 -10.40
CA HIS A 73 -3.27 -10.03 -10.27
C HIS A 73 -2.42 -10.90 -9.31
N GLN A 74 -1.13 -10.61 -9.13
CA GLN A 74 -0.26 -11.35 -8.21
C GLN A 74 -0.68 -11.22 -6.74
N SER A 75 -1.45 -10.19 -6.41
CA SER A 75 -1.95 -9.97 -5.05
C SER A 75 -3.08 -10.94 -4.65
N PHE A 76 -3.60 -11.73 -5.58
CA PHE A 76 -4.77 -12.61 -5.39
C PHE A 76 -4.41 -14.07 -5.63
N HIS A 77 -4.96 -15.00 -4.85
CA HIS A 77 -4.74 -16.44 -5.08
C HIS A 77 -5.37 -16.91 -6.40
N ASP A 78 -6.65 -16.61 -6.60
CA ASP A 78 -7.38 -16.93 -7.82
C ASP A 78 -7.49 -15.70 -8.72
N ALA A 79 -6.62 -15.62 -9.73
CA ALA A 79 -6.52 -14.43 -10.57
C ALA A 79 -6.04 -14.69 -12.00
N LEU A 80 -6.46 -13.79 -12.90
CA LEU A 80 -6.04 -13.70 -14.28
C LEU A 80 -5.64 -12.26 -14.61
N CYS A 81 -4.50 -12.08 -15.26
CA CYS A 81 -4.13 -10.84 -15.94
C CYS A 81 -4.37 -10.99 -17.44
N ILE A 82 -4.98 -9.98 -18.03
CA ILE A 82 -5.16 -9.85 -19.47
C ILE A 82 -4.38 -8.63 -19.93
N SER A 83 -3.47 -8.82 -20.89
CA SER A 83 -2.63 -7.76 -21.44
C SER A 83 -2.35 -7.98 -22.92
N THR A 84 -2.01 -6.91 -23.64
CA THR A 84 -1.36 -7.02 -24.96
C THR A 84 0.17 -6.96 -24.88
N ILE A 85 0.73 -6.74 -23.68
CA ILE A 85 2.16 -6.59 -23.45
C ILE A 85 2.77 -7.90 -22.94
N LYS A 86 3.78 -8.39 -23.67
CA LYS A 86 4.53 -9.59 -23.28
C LYS A 86 5.67 -9.28 -22.31
N ASP A 87 6.42 -8.23 -22.59
CA ASP A 87 7.57 -7.78 -21.83
C ASP A 87 7.62 -6.24 -21.85
N VAL A 88 7.61 -5.66 -20.65
CA VAL A 88 7.70 -4.22 -20.41
C VAL A 88 8.91 -3.63 -21.16
N ALA A 89 10.06 -4.31 -21.12
CA ALA A 89 11.33 -3.81 -21.66
C ALA A 89 11.34 -3.64 -23.18
N THR A 90 10.42 -4.31 -23.88
CA THR A 90 10.31 -4.27 -25.36
C THR A 90 9.08 -3.51 -25.84
N SER A 91 8.28 -2.98 -24.93
CA SER A 91 7.04 -2.27 -25.23
C SER A 91 7.21 -0.76 -25.13
N ASN A 92 6.18 -0.02 -25.56
CA ASN A 92 6.12 1.43 -25.44
C ASN A 92 5.62 1.91 -24.07
N ILE A 93 5.16 1.01 -23.19
CA ILE A 93 4.69 1.40 -21.86
C ILE A 93 5.85 1.96 -21.02
N HIS A 94 5.54 2.89 -20.11
CA HIS A 94 6.53 3.62 -19.29
C HIS A 94 7.48 4.51 -20.11
N THR A 95 7.13 4.79 -21.37
CA THR A 95 7.83 5.74 -22.23
C THR A 95 6.92 6.91 -22.58
N VAL A 96 7.50 8.01 -23.06
CA VAL A 96 6.74 9.16 -23.57
C VAL A 96 5.91 8.84 -24.81
N ASP A 97 6.14 7.68 -25.43
CA ASP A 97 5.39 7.21 -26.60
C ASP A 97 4.13 6.42 -26.19
N ASP A 98 3.91 6.17 -24.89
CA ASP A 98 2.65 5.61 -24.37
C ASP A 98 1.53 6.66 -24.41
N THR A 99 0.97 6.82 -25.61
CA THR A 99 0.04 7.89 -25.96
C THR A 99 -1.25 7.30 -26.51
N GLN A 100 -2.34 8.07 -26.49
CA GLN A 100 -3.64 7.66 -27.03
C GLN A 100 -3.54 7.21 -28.51
N GLU A 101 -2.61 7.79 -29.27
CA GLU A 101 -2.38 7.45 -30.67
C GLU A 101 -1.83 6.04 -30.85
N MET A 102 -1.27 5.43 -29.81
CA MET A 102 -0.80 4.05 -29.80
C MET A 102 -1.89 3.05 -29.40
N ILE A 103 -3.12 3.51 -29.13
CA ILE A 103 -4.25 2.66 -28.74
C ILE A 103 -5.16 2.39 -29.93
N ASP A 104 -5.46 1.12 -30.17
CA ASP A 104 -6.50 0.67 -31.10
C ASP A 104 -7.85 0.61 -30.37
N MET A 105 -8.62 1.69 -30.54
CA MET A 105 -9.92 1.84 -29.87
C MET A 105 -10.97 0.85 -30.40
N GLU A 106 -10.93 0.47 -31.69
CA GLU A 106 -11.90 -0.47 -32.27
C GLU A 106 -11.62 -1.89 -31.76
N TYR A 107 -10.34 -2.25 -31.66
CA TYR A 107 -9.91 -3.48 -31.02
C TYR A 107 -10.30 -3.51 -29.54
N LEU A 108 -10.04 -2.43 -28.80
CA LEU A 108 -10.36 -2.35 -27.37
C LEU A 108 -11.86 -2.46 -27.10
N GLU A 109 -12.71 -1.83 -27.94
CA GLU A 109 -14.17 -1.97 -27.87
C GLU A 109 -14.60 -3.43 -28.10
N THR A 110 -14.03 -4.06 -29.13
CA THR A 110 -14.32 -5.46 -29.47
C THR A 110 -13.93 -6.40 -28.32
N VAL A 111 -12.72 -6.25 -27.78
CA VAL A 111 -12.24 -7.03 -26.64
C VAL A 111 -13.11 -6.79 -25.41
N GLY A 112 -13.43 -5.53 -25.09
CA GLY A 112 -14.26 -5.17 -23.94
C GLY A 112 -15.65 -5.80 -24.03
N TYR A 113 -16.30 -5.76 -25.19
CA TYR A 113 -17.58 -6.40 -25.42
C TYR A 113 -17.51 -7.92 -25.23
N GLN A 114 -16.51 -8.59 -25.81
CA GLN A 114 -16.39 -10.05 -25.72
C GLN A 114 -16.02 -10.53 -24.31
N LEU A 115 -15.17 -9.80 -23.60
CA LEU A 115 -14.87 -10.09 -22.19
C LEU A 115 -16.11 -9.93 -21.32
N GLY A 116 -16.88 -8.84 -21.51
CA GLY A 116 -18.14 -8.60 -20.82
C GLY A 116 -19.14 -9.73 -21.07
N GLU A 117 -19.39 -10.08 -22.33
CA GLU A 117 -20.28 -11.18 -22.72
C GLU A 117 -19.83 -12.53 -22.15
N CYS A 118 -18.53 -12.81 -22.15
CA CYS A 118 -18.00 -14.04 -21.55
C CYS A 118 -18.31 -14.09 -20.05
N ILE A 119 -18.07 -13.00 -19.33
CA ILE A 119 -18.34 -12.92 -17.88
C ILE A 119 -19.85 -13.08 -17.64
N PHE A 120 -20.71 -12.30 -18.30
CA PHE A 120 -22.15 -12.39 -18.09
C PHE A 120 -22.73 -13.79 -18.35
N ASN A 121 -22.28 -14.45 -19.42
CA ASN A 121 -22.85 -15.72 -19.84
C ASN A 121 -22.24 -16.94 -19.14
N ARG A 122 -20.99 -16.85 -18.65
CA ARG A 122 -20.24 -18.00 -18.11
C ARG A 122 -19.81 -17.85 -16.65
N ILE A 123 -20.16 -16.76 -15.95
CA ILE A 123 -19.82 -16.59 -14.52
C ILE A 123 -20.44 -17.70 -13.64
N GLY A 124 -21.58 -18.25 -14.05
CA GLY A 124 -22.23 -19.37 -13.35
C GLY A 124 -21.53 -20.72 -13.54
N ASP A 125 -20.64 -20.85 -14.53
CA ASP A 125 -19.88 -22.08 -14.81
C ASP A 125 -18.55 -22.15 -14.02
N LEU A 126 -18.23 -21.09 -13.25
CA LEU A 126 -17.00 -21.02 -12.48
C LEU A 126 -17.14 -21.80 -11.17
N GLU A 127 -16.39 -22.90 -11.05
CA GLU A 127 -16.21 -23.58 -9.79
C GLU A 127 -15.26 -22.78 -8.89
N PHE A 128 -15.81 -22.20 -7.82
CA PHE A 128 -15.01 -21.56 -6.78
C PHE A 128 -14.34 -22.63 -5.91
N SER A 129 -13.03 -22.51 -5.71
CA SER A 129 -12.35 -23.28 -4.67
C SER A 129 -12.89 -22.82 -3.32
N THR A 130 -13.42 -23.74 -2.51
CA THR A 130 -13.77 -23.50 -1.11
C THR A 130 -12.61 -23.87 -0.17
N GLU A 131 -11.41 -24.10 -0.70
CA GLU A 131 -10.24 -24.26 0.17
C GLU A 131 -10.06 -22.92 0.89
N ASP A 132 -10.21 -22.95 2.22
CA ASP A 132 -9.99 -21.80 3.09
C ASP A 132 -8.70 -21.10 2.65
N ASN A 133 -8.79 -19.79 2.42
CA ASN A 133 -7.64 -18.87 2.30
C ASN A 133 -6.90 -18.77 3.66
N SER A 134 -6.61 -19.93 4.26
CA SER A 134 -5.81 -20.11 5.45
C SER A 134 -4.39 -19.65 5.10
N ARG A 135 -4.15 -18.37 5.40
CA ARG A 135 -2.95 -17.66 5.90
C ARG A 135 -1.51 -18.17 5.65
N ASP A 136 -1.27 -19.28 4.97
CA ASP A 136 0.04 -19.95 4.96
C ASP A 136 0.78 -19.91 3.61
N GLN A 137 0.32 -19.15 2.61
CA GLN A 137 1.09 -18.97 1.36
C GLN A 137 1.47 -17.53 0.99
N ALA A 138 1.05 -16.52 1.77
CA ALA A 138 1.72 -15.22 1.73
C ALA A 138 3.20 -15.30 2.20
N GLY A 139 3.60 -16.44 2.78
CA GLY A 139 4.93 -16.67 3.35
C GLY A 139 5.89 -17.56 2.53
N SER A 140 5.54 -18.03 1.32
CA SER A 140 6.43 -18.94 0.57
C SER A 140 6.59 -18.57 -0.91
N ASN A 141 7.02 -17.34 -1.19
CA ASN A 141 7.75 -17.04 -2.42
C ASN A 141 8.95 -16.15 -2.07
N GLN A 142 10.07 -16.81 -1.75
CA GLN A 142 11.40 -16.25 -1.49
C GLN A 142 12.06 -15.65 -2.75
N ALA A 143 11.28 -15.14 -3.70
CA ALA A 143 11.75 -14.58 -4.96
C ALA A 143 11.00 -13.29 -5.30
N ASN A 144 10.96 -12.35 -4.35
CA ASN A 144 10.90 -10.91 -4.62
C ASN A 144 11.16 -10.05 -3.37
N SER A 145 12.12 -10.44 -2.52
CA SER A 145 12.77 -9.50 -1.60
C SER A 145 13.90 -8.76 -2.32
N LYS A 146 13.61 -8.09 -3.44
CA LYS A 146 14.35 -6.85 -3.74
C LYS A 146 13.69 -5.77 -2.89
N ILE A 147 14.07 -5.81 -1.61
CA ILE A 147 13.82 -4.77 -0.62
C ILE A 147 14.38 -3.48 -1.22
N VAL A 148 13.51 -2.62 -1.73
CA VAL A 148 13.86 -1.20 -1.90
C VAL A 148 14.08 -0.72 -0.47
N MET A 149 15.33 -0.44 -0.14
CA MET A 149 15.80 -0.29 1.23
C MET A 149 15.02 0.80 1.95
N ALA A 150 14.26 0.40 2.97
CA ALA A 150 13.89 1.31 4.02
C ALA A 150 15.20 1.89 4.61
N LYS A 151 15.28 3.21 4.69
CA LYS A 151 16.54 3.88 4.99
C LYS A 151 16.52 4.31 6.45
N ASP A 152 17.45 3.76 7.21
CA ASP A 152 17.77 4.26 8.54
C ASP A 152 18.62 5.52 8.36
N LEU A 153 18.11 6.63 8.88
CA LEU A 153 18.71 7.95 8.80
C LEU A 153 19.03 8.43 10.21
N THR A 154 20.19 9.06 10.38
CA THR A 154 20.40 9.95 11.52
C THR A 154 19.51 11.20 11.38
N VAL A 155 19.28 11.92 12.47
CA VAL A 155 18.55 13.21 12.48
C VAL A 155 19.07 14.14 11.39
N LYS A 156 20.40 14.31 11.31
CA LYS A 156 21.04 15.19 10.33
C LYS A 156 20.83 14.75 8.89
N GLU A 157 20.95 13.44 8.62
CA GLU A 157 20.71 12.93 7.26
C GLU A 157 19.24 13.08 6.84
N PHE A 158 18.31 12.98 7.79
CA PHE A 158 16.89 13.24 7.54
C PHE A 158 16.63 14.73 7.25
N GLU A 159 17.18 15.63 8.05
CA GLU A 159 17.08 17.08 7.83
C GLU A 159 17.62 17.49 6.46
N GLU A 160 18.76 16.92 6.06
CA GLU A 160 19.37 17.14 4.75
C GLU A 160 18.52 16.58 3.61
N ALA A 161 17.95 15.37 3.77
CA ALA A 161 17.17 14.69 2.74
C ALA A 161 15.77 15.29 2.51
N TYR A 162 15.12 15.80 3.57
CA TYR A 162 13.76 16.33 3.54
C TYR A 162 13.70 17.85 3.68
N HIS A 163 14.86 18.52 3.63
CA HIS A 163 15.00 19.98 3.71
C HIS A 163 14.24 20.62 4.88
N CYS A 164 14.30 19.98 6.05
CA CYS A 164 13.62 20.42 7.27
C CYS A 164 14.59 20.52 8.46
N LYS A 165 14.09 20.99 9.60
CA LYS A 165 14.82 21.01 10.87
C LYS A 165 14.02 20.35 11.98
N LEU A 166 14.64 19.43 12.68
CA LEU A 166 14.08 18.72 13.82
C LEU A 166 14.58 19.35 15.13
N ASP A 167 14.33 20.66 15.31
CA ASP A 167 14.79 21.46 16.46
C ASP A 167 14.27 20.95 17.82
N PHE A 168 13.30 20.05 17.81
CA PHE A 168 12.71 19.40 18.99
C PHE A 168 13.40 18.07 19.35
N ILE A 169 14.30 17.54 18.51
CA ILE A 169 15.10 16.35 18.83
C ILE A 169 16.44 16.80 19.39
N ASP A 170 16.70 16.49 20.67
CA ASP A 170 17.95 16.82 21.36
C ASP A 170 18.95 15.65 21.43
N SER A 171 18.67 14.57 20.72
CA SER A 171 19.38 13.29 20.83
C SER A 171 19.85 12.77 19.48
N ASP A 172 21.17 12.82 19.27
CA ASP A 172 21.86 12.24 18.10
C ASP A 172 21.71 10.70 17.99
N SER A 173 21.08 10.07 18.99
CA SER A 173 20.91 8.62 19.03
C SER A 173 19.56 8.12 18.51
N ILE A 174 18.66 9.02 18.12
CA ILE A 174 17.43 8.64 17.44
C ILE A 174 17.77 8.26 16.00
N ILE A 175 17.38 7.05 15.62
CA ILE A 175 17.41 6.62 14.23
C ILE A 175 16.01 6.80 13.65
N ILE A 176 15.94 7.50 12.53
CA ILE A 176 14.71 7.77 11.80
C ILE A 176 14.62 6.75 10.67
N HIS A 177 13.62 5.89 10.74
CA HIS A 177 13.33 4.92 9.71
C HIS A 177 12.23 5.48 8.80
N VAL A 178 12.53 5.71 7.53
CA VAL A 178 11.50 6.11 6.56
C VAL A 178 11.13 4.91 5.72
N ALA A 179 9.83 4.60 5.68
CA ALA A 179 9.32 3.53 4.83
C ALA A 179 9.54 3.87 3.34
N SER A 180 9.76 2.85 2.52
CA SER A 180 9.98 3.00 1.09
C SER A 180 8.72 3.41 0.30
N SER A 181 7.56 3.47 0.94
CA SER A 181 6.27 3.80 0.32
C SER A 181 5.93 5.28 0.43
N ASN A 182 6.76 6.17 -0.11
CA ASN A 182 6.49 7.62 -0.14
C ASN A 182 5.43 7.99 -1.21
N ARG A 183 4.67 9.07 -1.02
CA ARG A 183 3.54 9.50 -1.89
C ARG A 183 3.97 9.78 -3.33
N SER A 184 5.13 10.38 -3.57
CA SER A 184 5.66 10.62 -4.92
C SER A 184 5.94 9.35 -5.72
N ILE A 185 5.96 8.17 -5.10
CA ILE A 185 6.14 6.88 -5.79
C ILE A 185 4.77 6.32 -6.27
N LEU A 186 3.66 6.97 -5.92
CA LEU A 186 2.31 6.53 -6.28
C LEU A 186 1.67 7.37 -7.39
N SER A 187 2.33 8.44 -7.85
CA SER A 187 1.99 9.10 -9.12
C SER A 187 2.87 8.53 -10.23
N GLU A 188 2.33 7.54 -10.95
CA GLU A 188 2.89 6.96 -12.18
C GLU A 188 4.21 6.18 -12.01
N GLN A 189 4.34 5.11 -12.79
CA GLN A 189 5.27 4.00 -12.54
C GLN A 189 6.76 4.41 -12.50
N PRO A 190 7.59 3.79 -11.63
CA PRO A 190 9.00 4.14 -11.51
C PRO A 190 9.80 3.64 -12.71
N ASN A 191 10.36 4.55 -13.49
CA ASN A 191 11.38 4.24 -14.49
C ASN A 191 12.71 3.86 -13.79
N GLU A 192 13.40 2.80 -14.21
CA GLU A 192 14.69 2.35 -13.63
C GLU A 192 15.78 3.44 -13.61
N LYS A 193 15.62 4.51 -14.41
CA LYS A 193 16.51 5.69 -14.40
C LYS A 193 16.15 6.78 -13.37
N GLN A 194 14.96 6.77 -12.79
CA GLN A 194 14.59 7.68 -11.68
C GLN A 194 15.04 7.15 -10.32
N ILE A 195 15.40 5.86 -10.23
CA ILE A 195 15.91 5.23 -9.00
C ILE A 195 17.23 5.88 -8.52
N THR A 196 17.93 6.61 -9.39
CA THR A 196 19.22 7.24 -9.08
C THR A 196 19.19 8.76 -8.86
N ASP A 197 18.06 9.43 -9.06
CA ASP A 197 17.91 10.89 -8.84
C ASP A 197 16.88 11.20 -7.76
N GLN A 198 17.07 10.69 -6.54
CA GLN A 198 16.31 11.07 -5.32
C GLN A 198 16.69 12.48 -4.81
N LYS A 199 16.57 13.52 -5.64
CA LYS A 199 17.12 14.84 -5.27
C LYS A 199 16.15 15.83 -4.60
N ASP A 200 14.83 15.63 -4.71
CA ASP A 200 13.85 16.61 -4.22
C ASP A 200 12.67 15.95 -3.47
N MET A 201 12.94 15.18 -2.41
CA MET A 201 11.87 14.67 -1.54
C MET A 201 11.50 15.71 -0.47
N THR A 202 10.20 15.88 -0.23
CA THR A 202 9.69 16.77 0.81
C THR A 202 8.97 15.96 1.90
N LEU A 203 8.69 16.59 3.04
CA LEU A 203 7.90 15.95 4.10
C LEU A 203 6.49 15.53 3.63
N TRP A 204 5.95 16.21 2.62
CA TRP A 204 4.68 15.84 1.96
C TRP A 204 4.73 14.43 1.38
N ASP A 205 5.90 14.00 0.89
CA ASP A 205 6.06 12.69 0.29
C ASP A 205 6.10 11.57 1.33
N VAL A 206 6.33 11.86 2.61
CA VAL A 206 6.46 10.82 3.63
C VAL A 206 5.09 10.29 4.01
N ARG A 207 4.80 9.03 3.67
CA ARG A 207 3.59 8.33 4.17
C ARG A 207 3.80 7.72 5.54
N SER A 208 5.01 7.26 5.82
CA SER A 208 5.29 6.51 7.03
C SER A 208 6.75 6.66 7.44
N LEU A 209 6.95 7.03 8.71
CA LEU A 209 8.27 7.04 9.33
C LEU A 209 8.20 6.61 10.80
N SER A 210 9.31 6.16 11.35
CA SER A 210 9.43 5.80 12.75
C SER A 210 10.68 6.42 13.39
N PHE A 211 10.55 6.90 14.62
CA PHE A 211 11.69 7.17 15.49
C PHE A 211 11.98 5.93 16.33
N MET A 212 13.18 5.38 16.17
CA MET A 212 13.68 4.27 16.98
C MET A 212 14.42 4.82 18.20
N LEU A 213 13.91 4.50 19.38
CA LEU A 213 14.50 4.91 20.66
C LEU A 213 15.39 3.80 21.24
N LYS A 214 16.25 4.14 22.19
CA LYS A 214 17.31 3.25 22.75
C LYS A 214 16.80 1.97 23.46
N SER A 215 15.48 1.82 23.67
CA SER A 215 14.84 0.81 24.52
C SER A 215 13.91 -0.18 23.80
N LEU A 216 14.01 -0.32 22.46
CA LEU A 216 13.00 -0.99 21.60
C LEU A 216 11.65 -0.28 21.55
N ASP A 217 11.50 0.83 22.27
CA ASP A 217 10.37 1.74 22.10
C ASP A 217 10.50 2.46 20.76
N SER A 218 9.36 2.68 20.12
CA SER A 218 9.31 3.40 18.85
C SER A 218 8.10 4.30 18.78
N ILE A 219 8.27 5.41 18.06
CA ILE A 219 7.20 6.34 17.73
C ILE A 219 7.01 6.24 16.22
N HIS A 220 5.85 5.76 15.80
CA HIS A 220 5.48 5.62 14.40
C HIS A 220 4.55 6.76 13.99
N PHE A 221 4.80 7.34 12.83
CA PHE A 221 3.98 8.39 12.23
C PHE A 221 3.49 7.88 10.87
N ALA A 222 2.19 7.78 10.71
CA ALA A 222 1.53 7.53 9.44
C ALA A 222 0.77 8.79 9.03
N THR A 223 0.90 9.20 7.78
CA THR A 223 0.22 10.39 7.26
C THR A 223 -0.71 9.97 6.13
N TYR A 224 -1.80 10.71 5.93
CA TYR A 224 -2.80 10.45 4.89
C TYR A 224 -3.32 11.75 4.29
N ASP A 225 -3.25 11.89 2.97
CA ASP A 225 -3.76 13.01 2.17
C ASP A 225 -5.28 12.88 2.01
N LYS A 226 -6.02 13.85 2.56
CA LYS A 226 -7.48 13.92 2.54
C LYS A 226 -8.05 14.15 1.15
N SER A 227 -7.27 14.73 0.24
CA SER A 227 -7.69 14.94 -1.15
C SER A 227 -7.65 13.63 -1.97
N ASN A 228 -6.91 12.63 -1.49
CA ASN A 228 -6.78 11.34 -2.14
C ASN A 228 -7.72 10.30 -1.50
N SER A 229 -8.76 9.90 -2.23
CA SER A 229 -9.75 8.94 -1.73
C SER A 229 -9.15 7.59 -1.33
N TYR A 230 -8.04 7.16 -1.96
CA TYR A 230 -7.36 5.92 -1.57
C TYR A 230 -6.63 6.05 -0.23
N GLU A 231 -6.06 7.22 0.08
CA GLU A 231 -5.42 7.46 1.38
C GLU A 231 -6.46 7.57 2.50
N VAL A 232 -7.61 8.18 2.23
CA VAL A 232 -8.72 8.20 3.17
C VAL A 232 -9.24 6.78 3.45
N MET A 233 -9.40 5.94 2.42
CA MET A 233 -9.78 4.53 2.62
C MET A 233 -8.72 3.75 3.40
N ALA A 234 -7.44 3.99 3.14
CA ALA A 234 -6.35 3.34 3.88
C ALA A 234 -6.36 3.76 5.36
N TYR A 235 -6.57 5.05 5.65
CA TYR A 235 -6.76 5.54 7.01
C TYR A 235 -7.95 4.87 7.72
N GLU A 236 -9.11 4.79 7.07
CA GLU A 236 -10.30 4.14 7.63
C GLU A 236 -10.08 2.64 7.89
N ALA A 237 -9.36 1.96 7.00
CA ALA A 237 -8.99 0.56 7.15
C ALA A 237 -8.00 0.36 8.32
N ASP A 238 -6.94 1.16 8.40
CA ASP A 238 -5.96 1.12 9.50
C ASP A 238 -6.65 1.41 10.84
N ALA A 239 -7.55 2.40 10.88
CA ALA A 239 -8.32 2.73 12.07
C ALA A 239 -9.21 1.56 12.53
N LYS A 240 -9.76 0.80 11.60
CA LYS A 240 -10.63 -0.33 11.90
C LYS A 240 -9.85 -1.59 12.27
N GLN A 241 -8.80 -1.95 11.52
CA GLN A 241 -8.05 -3.19 11.69
C GLN A 241 -7.14 -3.16 12.92
N ASN A 242 -6.57 -2.00 13.24
CA ASN A 242 -5.64 -1.87 14.37
C ASN A 242 -6.31 -1.27 15.63
N GLY A 243 -7.65 -1.19 15.64
CA GLY A 243 -8.40 -0.73 16.81
C GLY A 243 -8.24 0.77 17.13
N PHE A 244 -7.84 1.60 16.17
CA PHE A 244 -7.66 3.04 16.36
C PHE A 244 -8.91 3.89 16.09
N ALA A 245 -10.05 3.26 15.82
CA ALA A 245 -11.34 3.93 15.85
C ALA A 245 -11.60 4.53 17.25
N LYS A 246 -12.13 5.76 17.32
CA LYS A 246 -12.24 6.54 18.57
C LYS A 246 -13.01 5.81 19.67
N GLU A 247 -13.96 4.96 19.31
CA GLU A 247 -14.72 4.08 20.20
C GLU A 247 -13.88 2.98 20.88
N ASN A 248 -12.74 2.61 20.30
CA ASN A 248 -11.83 1.58 20.79
C ASN A 248 -10.63 2.15 21.56
N LEU A 249 -10.62 3.48 21.77
CA LEU A 249 -9.57 4.21 22.43
C LEU A 249 -10.01 4.67 23.82
N THR A 250 -9.20 4.41 24.83
CA THR A 250 -9.36 5.01 26.16
C THR A 250 -8.44 6.21 26.28
N TYR A 251 -8.99 7.36 26.70
CA TYR A 251 -8.19 8.54 26.99
C TYR A 251 -7.14 8.24 28.09
N LEU A 252 -5.88 8.58 27.83
CA LEU A 252 -4.77 8.34 28.74
C LEU A 252 -4.37 9.62 29.47
N LEU A 253 -3.99 10.66 28.70
CA LEU A 253 -3.53 11.94 29.21
C LEU A 253 -3.61 13.03 28.15
N ARG A 254 -3.49 14.27 28.61
CA ARG A 254 -3.25 15.45 27.78
C ARG A 254 -1.86 15.98 28.10
N ASP A 255 -1.10 16.34 27.07
CA ASP A 255 0.15 17.06 27.21
C ASP A 255 0.21 18.22 26.20
N GLY A 256 0.35 19.44 26.72
CA GLY A 256 0.08 20.65 25.97
C GLY A 256 -1.35 20.66 25.39
N GLU A 257 -1.44 20.79 24.07
CA GLU A 257 -2.71 20.77 23.31
C GLU A 257 -3.03 19.38 22.72
N ALA A 258 -2.15 18.38 22.90
CA ALA A 258 -2.33 17.04 22.35
C ALA A 258 -2.99 16.09 23.34
N ASP A 259 -4.03 15.39 22.88
CA ASP A 259 -4.67 14.30 23.62
C ASP A 259 -4.08 12.96 23.18
N TYR A 260 -3.68 12.14 24.16
CA TYR A 260 -3.15 10.80 23.95
C TYR A 260 -4.14 9.76 24.46
N TYR A 261 -4.21 8.66 23.73
CA TYR A 261 -5.13 7.55 23.97
C TYR A 261 -4.38 6.24 24.07
N ILE A 262 -5.01 5.19 24.59
CA ILE A 262 -4.50 3.83 24.59
C ILE A 262 -5.54 2.90 23.95
N THR A 263 -5.08 1.86 23.25
CA THR A 263 -5.98 0.87 22.64
C THR A 263 -6.62 -0.05 23.69
N ASN A 264 -7.90 -0.38 23.49
CA ASN A 264 -8.71 -1.19 24.41
C ASN A 264 -8.69 -2.70 24.12
N GLU A 265 -8.01 -3.17 23.07
CA GLU A 265 -8.08 -4.59 22.69
C GLU A 265 -7.29 -5.49 23.65
N GLU A 266 -7.99 -6.44 24.27
CA GLU A 266 -7.42 -7.49 25.14
C GLU A 266 -6.78 -8.66 24.36
N SER A 267 -6.93 -8.71 23.03
CA SER A 267 -6.48 -9.83 22.21
C SER A 267 -5.10 -9.60 21.57
N ASN A 268 -4.05 -9.97 22.31
CA ASN A 268 -2.77 -10.47 21.80
C ASN A 268 -1.74 -9.53 21.13
N SER A 269 -1.80 -8.21 21.31
CA SER A 269 -0.62 -7.38 21.04
C SER A 269 -0.52 -6.26 22.08
N ASN A 270 0.71 -5.83 22.41
CA ASN A 270 1.00 -4.83 23.43
C ASN A 270 0.06 -3.61 23.30
N ARG A 271 -0.45 -3.07 24.41
CA ARG A 271 -1.23 -1.83 24.36
C ARG A 271 -0.33 -0.73 23.81
N VAL A 272 -0.80 -0.01 22.80
CA VAL A 272 -0.07 1.08 22.17
C VAL A 272 -0.75 2.41 22.51
N ILE A 273 0.05 3.47 22.62
CA ILE A 273 -0.45 4.82 22.84
C ILE A 273 -0.64 5.49 21.48
N CYS A 274 -1.79 6.12 21.28
CA CYS A 274 -2.16 6.72 20.02
C CYS A 274 -2.41 8.22 20.15
N MET A 275 -2.10 8.98 19.10
CA MET A 275 -2.50 10.37 18.90
C MET A 275 -2.99 10.55 17.47
N ILE A 276 -4.08 11.29 17.30
CA ILE A 276 -4.64 11.64 15.99
C ILE A 276 -4.61 13.15 15.87
N ALA A 277 -4.00 13.66 14.81
CA ALA A 277 -3.98 15.08 14.48
C ALA A 277 -4.29 15.27 13.00
N GLU A 278 -4.91 16.40 12.66
CA GLU A 278 -5.29 16.70 11.29
C GLU A 278 -5.32 18.20 11.00
N ASN A 279 -5.16 18.56 9.74
CA ASN A 279 -5.49 19.88 9.19
C ASN A 279 -6.47 19.70 8.01
N ASP A 280 -6.68 20.73 7.19
CA ASP A 280 -7.60 20.64 6.05
C ASP A 280 -7.15 19.67 4.94
N PHE A 281 -5.85 19.34 4.88
CA PHE A 281 -5.24 18.54 3.82
C PHE A 281 -4.80 17.15 4.28
N PHE A 282 -4.41 16.98 5.54
CA PHE A 282 -3.79 15.75 6.04
C PHE A 282 -4.40 15.27 7.33
N LEU A 283 -4.35 13.95 7.49
CA LEU A 283 -4.45 13.23 8.75
C LEU A 283 -3.08 12.67 9.11
N VAL A 284 -2.69 12.80 10.37
CA VAL A 284 -1.51 12.16 10.94
C VAL A 284 -1.94 11.29 12.11
N HIS A 285 -1.61 10.01 12.00
CA HIS A 285 -1.77 9.04 13.06
C HIS A 285 -0.42 8.73 13.68
N VAL A 286 -0.31 8.83 14.99
CA VAL A 286 0.89 8.48 15.73
C VAL A 286 0.61 7.26 16.59
N THR A 287 1.48 6.25 16.49
CA THR A 287 1.46 5.06 17.34
C THR A 287 2.77 4.99 18.12
N VAL A 288 2.68 4.90 19.44
CA VAL A 288 3.83 4.71 20.31
C VAL A 288 3.80 3.29 20.85
N SER A 289 4.79 2.52 20.44
CA SER A 289 5.00 1.14 20.92
C SER A 289 5.93 1.18 22.12
N LEU A 290 5.43 0.73 23.26
CA LEU A 290 6.17 0.72 24.52
C LEU A 290 6.43 -0.71 24.99
N GLN A 291 7.63 -0.96 25.53
CA GLN A 291 7.97 -2.22 26.19
C GLN A 291 7.50 -2.23 27.66
N VAL A 292 6.19 -2.17 27.85
CA VAL A 292 5.56 -2.33 29.17
C VAL A 292 5.09 -3.78 29.33
N SER A 293 5.14 -4.31 30.56
CA SER A 293 4.66 -5.65 30.86
C SER A 293 3.22 -5.87 30.39
N SER A 294 2.91 -7.08 29.92
CA SER A 294 1.59 -7.42 29.37
C SER A 294 0.44 -7.33 30.39
N ASP A 295 0.75 -7.37 31.68
CA ASP A 295 -0.18 -7.23 32.82
C ASP A 295 -0.25 -5.80 33.39
N ALA A 296 0.43 -4.83 32.77
CA ALA A 296 0.49 -3.47 33.26
C ALA A 296 -0.87 -2.74 33.19
N SER A 297 -1.14 -1.96 34.23
CA SER A 297 -2.36 -1.14 34.33
C SER A 297 -2.28 0.10 33.43
N LEU A 298 -3.41 0.77 33.22
CA LEU A 298 -3.46 2.04 32.50
C LEU A 298 -2.49 3.09 33.07
N GLU A 299 -2.42 3.19 34.41
CA GLU A 299 -1.53 4.14 35.10
C GLU A 299 -0.05 3.76 34.93
N ASP A 300 0.28 2.48 34.79
CA ASP A 300 1.65 2.04 34.52
C ASP A 300 2.09 2.46 33.11
N TYR A 301 1.22 2.30 32.10
CA TYR A 301 1.47 2.79 30.74
C TYR A 301 1.61 4.32 30.71
N LYS A 302 0.71 5.03 31.38
CA LYS A 302 0.78 6.50 31.49
C LYS A 302 2.10 6.95 32.09
N LYS A 303 2.49 6.36 33.22
CA LYS A 303 3.73 6.71 33.91
C LYS A 303 4.95 6.37 33.06
N TYR A 304 4.98 5.18 32.46
CA TYR A 304 6.09 4.78 31.57
C TYR A 304 6.24 5.75 30.41
N PHE A 305 5.13 6.13 29.77
CA PHE A 305 5.13 7.10 28.68
C PHE A 305 5.70 8.45 29.14
N GLN A 306 5.21 8.99 30.26
CA GLN A 306 5.70 10.27 30.80
C GLN A 306 7.17 10.24 31.24
N ASP A 307 7.64 9.08 31.74
CA ASP A 307 9.01 8.93 32.24
C ASP A 307 10.03 8.68 31.10
N ASN A 308 9.61 8.11 29.97
CA ASN A 308 10.52 7.60 28.93
C ASN A 308 10.33 8.23 27.54
N ILE A 309 9.16 8.80 27.24
CA ILE A 309 8.87 9.40 25.94
C ILE A 309 8.85 10.92 26.07
N ASN A 310 9.76 11.59 25.37
CA ASN A 310 9.70 13.02 25.21
C ASN A 310 8.60 13.37 24.19
N THR A 311 7.47 13.87 24.67
CA THR A 311 6.30 14.25 23.87
C THR A 311 6.59 15.38 22.89
N GLU A 312 7.61 16.20 23.11
CA GLU A 312 8.07 17.20 22.12
C GLU A 312 8.53 16.54 20.82
N TYR A 313 9.04 15.29 20.85
CA TYR A 313 9.38 14.55 19.63
C TYR A 313 8.13 14.23 18.80
N ILE A 314 7.02 13.92 19.47
CA ILE A 314 5.75 13.62 18.84
C ILE A 314 5.12 14.91 18.32
N ASN A 315 4.95 15.88 19.20
CA ASN A 315 4.26 17.14 18.91
C ASN A 315 4.98 17.96 17.84
N GLY A 316 6.31 18.04 17.93
CA GLY A 316 7.15 18.72 16.96
C GLY A 316 7.06 18.09 15.57
N MET A 317 7.13 16.76 15.49
CA MET A 317 7.06 16.05 14.21
C MET A 317 5.66 16.12 13.60
N VAL A 318 4.60 15.95 14.40
CA VAL A 318 3.21 16.14 13.94
C VAL A 318 3.02 17.54 13.37
N LYS A 319 3.53 18.56 14.06
CA LYS A 319 3.46 19.94 13.59
C LYS A 319 4.16 20.12 12.24
N LEU A 320 5.36 19.56 12.07
CA LEU A 320 6.08 19.60 10.78
C LEU A 320 5.34 18.87 9.66
N LEU A 321 4.78 17.69 9.94
CA LEU A 321 4.04 16.89 8.95
C LEU A 321 2.72 17.55 8.53
N LEU A 322 2.13 18.36 9.41
CA LEU A 322 0.92 19.14 9.14
C LEU A 322 1.22 20.58 8.67
N ASP A 323 2.49 20.99 8.58
CA ASP A 323 2.84 22.35 8.17
C ASP A 323 2.65 22.51 6.64
N GLU A 324 1.90 23.54 6.24
CA GLU A 324 1.51 23.79 4.85
C GLU A 324 2.67 24.31 4.00
N GLY A 325 3.76 24.78 4.62
CA GLY A 325 4.92 25.38 3.95
C GLY A 325 5.70 24.44 2.99
N GLY A 326 5.33 23.16 2.92
CA GLY A 326 5.86 22.18 1.99
C GLY A 326 5.19 22.15 0.61
N LYS A 327 4.06 22.84 0.39
CA LYS A 327 3.62 23.19 -0.97
C LYS A 327 4.57 24.25 -1.53
N GLN A 328 5.75 23.82 -1.97
CA GLN A 328 6.52 24.66 -2.88
C GLN A 328 5.63 24.89 -4.11
N ASP A 329 5.46 26.16 -4.45
CA ASP A 329 4.56 26.70 -5.47
C ASP A 329 4.45 25.79 -6.71
N GLU A 330 3.21 25.45 -7.09
CA GLU A 330 2.85 24.83 -8.38
C GLU A 330 3.44 25.59 -9.59
#